data_AF-A0A7L2RBG2-F1
#
_entry.id   AF-A0A7L2RBG2-F1
#
_cell.length_a   1.000
_cell.length_b   1.000
_cell.length_c   1.000
_cell.angle_alpha   90.00
_cell.angle_beta   90.00
_cell.angle_gamma   90.00
#
_symmetry.space_group_name_H-M   'P 1'
#
loop_
_entity.id
_entity.type
_entity.pdbx_description
1 polymer ?
#
loop_
_entity_poly.entity_id
_entity_poly.type
_entity_poly.pdbx_seq_one_letter_code
_entity_poly.pdbx_strand_id
1 'polypeptide(L)'
;QRNHRGKPMGKVNCKNMKQDCPVPACPRATLLPGHCCRTCPKGPPEKSPALRFDTFEYFQDKEDDLDKPYNDRSYLSSEGLARDDARTEFVALLTSGPEPWHPTSSAVGKARFTLLRSSLLFSISYERLGRPSRVRFSDPEGNVLFEHPVQKSAAPEDGMLCGMWRTVSKANVQLLRGEQLRVSLITRAQPSGEVHGHILKHRALFAETFGAILTSLDPLHLGAGGMAMLTLSDTENNLHFILMARGLLEPGARESPWVPLRVRILHQGETLREVHANITVEDPDFAEVLSDLSAQELQWLVQGQLRIVAETEGQHARQLAGTITTRRSCDTIQSVLCGADALLPTKTGAVGSAKLALHENGTLEYQVQVVGTASEVVGITLETKPRRKSKRNILFDMTPSYKDGLACGAWQSPSARDAHMLLQNELFLNVATKDWAEGELRGQIISLPYSGLLARYTEMPVALAGQLVSPPVHSGAGGHAWLSLDEHCHLHYEISVAGLGRPSDGTVSAHIHGVAELGEMGARPHQHKRLLKGFYSTEAQGVVKDLDADLLQHLAQGTAFLQVSTKAHPNGEMRGRV
;
A
#
# COMPACT_ATOMS: atom_id res chain seq x y z
N GLN A 1 -39.64 -38.87 -12.94
CA GLN A 1 -39.63 -38.39 -14.34
C GLN A 1 -38.19 -38.01 -14.68
N ARG A 2 -37.69 -38.43 -15.86
CA ARG A 2 -36.32 -38.11 -16.33
C ARG A 2 -36.42 -36.91 -17.28
N ASN A 3 -35.48 -35.97 -17.17
CA ASN A 3 -35.34 -34.87 -18.14
C ASN A 3 -34.45 -35.30 -19.32
N HIS A 4 -34.52 -34.57 -20.45
CA HIS A 4 -33.90 -34.85 -21.76
C HIS A 4 -32.37 -35.06 -21.81
N ARG A 5 -31.67 -35.07 -20.66
CA ARG A 5 -30.22 -35.35 -20.54
C ARG A 5 -29.86 -36.42 -19.50
N GLY A 6 -30.79 -37.33 -19.17
CA GLY A 6 -30.45 -38.60 -18.50
C GLY A 6 -29.90 -38.53 -17.06
N LYS A 7 -29.86 -37.36 -16.40
CA LYS A 7 -29.49 -37.24 -14.98
C LYS A 7 -30.70 -37.58 -14.07
N PRO A 8 -30.54 -38.40 -13.02
CA PRO A 8 -31.61 -38.66 -12.06
C PRO A 8 -31.92 -37.38 -11.26
N MET A 9 -33.17 -36.90 -11.32
CA MET A 9 -33.62 -35.85 -10.41
C MET A 9 -33.70 -36.43 -8.99
N GLY A 10 -33.03 -35.78 -8.04
CA GLY A 10 -33.12 -36.14 -6.62
C GLY A 10 -34.57 -36.08 -6.15
N LYS A 11 -35.08 -37.16 -5.54
CA LYS A 11 -36.39 -37.16 -4.91
C LYS A 11 -36.31 -36.41 -3.59
N VAL A 12 -36.99 -35.26 -3.50
CA VAL A 12 -37.14 -34.52 -2.24
C VAL A 12 -38.13 -35.27 -1.35
N ASN A 13 -37.67 -35.75 -0.20
CA ASN A 13 -38.50 -36.47 0.78
C ASN A 13 -38.93 -35.50 1.90
N CYS A 14 -40.09 -34.87 1.75
CA CYS A 14 -40.65 -33.95 2.73
C CYS A 14 -41.30 -34.72 3.91
N LYS A 15 -40.50 -35.38 4.76
CA LYS A 15 -40.96 -35.87 6.07
C LYS A 15 -40.97 -34.71 7.06
N ASN A 16 -42.06 -34.56 7.83
CA ASN A 16 -42.29 -33.56 8.89
C ASN A 16 -42.35 -32.07 8.51
N MET A 17 -41.95 -31.67 7.29
CA MET A 17 -41.97 -30.25 6.88
C MET A 17 -43.35 -29.67 6.49
N LYS A 18 -44.41 -30.50 6.45
CA LYS A 18 -45.77 -30.04 6.09
C LYS A 18 -46.45 -29.20 7.19
N GLN A 19 -46.04 -29.37 8.44
CA GLN A 19 -46.64 -28.66 9.58
C GLN A 19 -46.01 -27.28 9.79
N ASP A 20 -44.79 -27.06 9.30
CA ASP A 20 -44.05 -25.79 9.41
C ASP A 20 -44.19 -24.90 8.16
N CYS A 21 -45.04 -25.29 7.20
CA CYS A 21 -45.26 -24.46 6.01
C CYS A 21 -46.16 -23.26 6.35
N PRO A 22 -45.76 -22.03 5.95
CA PRO A 22 -46.61 -20.85 6.13
C PRO A 22 -47.91 -20.97 5.34
N VAL A 23 -49.02 -20.47 5.90
CA VAL A 23 -50.33 -20.50 5.24
C VAL A 23 -50.33 -19.53 4.05
N PRO A 24 -50.52 -20.01 2.80
CA PRO A 24 -50.50 -19.13 1.64
C PRO A 24 -51.74 -18.22 1.61
N ALA A 25 -51.54 -16.92 1.36
CA ALA A 25 -52.59 -15.90 1.36
C ALA A 25 -53.50 -15.89 0.11
N CYS A 26 -53.43 -16.92 -0.75
CA CYS A 26 -54.19 -16.99 -2.00
C CYS A 26 -55.05 -18.26 -2.08
N PRO A 27 -56.21 -18.22 -2.76
CA PRO A 27 -57.12 -19.36 -2.87
C PRO A 27 -56.59 -20.51 -3.77
N ARG A 28 -55.57 -20.25 -4.60
CA ARG A 28 -54.97 -21.25 -5.52
C ARG A 28 -53.46 -21.36 -5.36
N ALA A 29 -53.01 -21.84 -4.20
CA ALA A 29 -51.60 -22.11 -3.96
C ALA A 29 -51.17 -23.44 -4.61
N THR A 30 -50.06 -23.43 -5.35
CA THR A 30 -49.52 -24.58 -6.09
C THR A 30 -48.18 -25.03 -5.51
N LEU A 31 -47.88 -26.34 -5.60
CA LEU A 31 -46.61 -26.91 -5.14
C LEU A 31 -45.66 -27.02 -6.34
N LEU A 32 -44.52 -26.33 -6.27
CA LEU A 32 -43.50 -26.40 -7.33
C LEU A 32 -42.64 -27.67 -7.19
N PRO A 33 -42.17 -28.27 -8.31
CA PRO A 33 -41.31 -29.45 -8.27
C PRO A 33 -40.02 -29.17 -7.48
N GLY A 34 -39.73 -29.98 -6.46
CA GLY A 34 -38.53 -29.82 -5.62
C GLY A 34 -38.74 -29.00 -4.32
N HIS A 35 -39.94 -28.46 -4.08
CA HIS A 35 -40.28 -27.71 -2.87
C HIS A 35 -41.29 -28.45 -1.98
N CYS A 36 -41.24 -28.23 -0.66
CA CYS A 36 -42.13 -28.86 0.32
C CYS A 36 -43.36 -28.01 0.70
N CYS A 37 -43.40 -26.71 0.36
CA CYS A 37 -44.49 -25.78 0.70
C CYS A 37 -45.16 -25.16 -0.54
N ARG A 38 -46.47 -24.87 -0.47
CA ARG A 38 -47.25 -24.28 -1.57
C ARG A 38 -46.97 -22.77 -1.69
N THR A 39 -46.86 -22.27 -2.91
CA THR A 39 -46.63 -20.85 -3.21
C THR A 39 -47.71 -20.30 -4.14
N CYS A 40 -47.92 -18.98 -4.09
CA CYS A 40 -48.90 -18.30 -4.94
C CYS A 40 -48.25 -17.89 -6.27
N PRO A 41 -48.92 -18.09 -7.43
CA PRO A 41 -48.39 -17.64 -8.71
C PRO A 41 -48.37 -16.10 -8.78
N LYS A 42 -47.22 -15.49 -9.12
CA LYS A 42 -47.06 -14.04 -9.32
C LYS A 42 -47.66 -13.63 -10.68
N GLY A 43 -48.64 -12.72 -10.68
CA GLY A 43 -49.11 -12.01 -11.88
C GLY A 43 -48.22 -10.81 -12.25
N PRO A 44 -48.39 -10.22 -13.44
CA PRO A 44 -47.48 -9.17 -13.96
C PRO A 44 -47.66 -7.81 -13.26
N PRO A 45 -46.62 -6.97 -13.13
CA PRO A 45 -46.65 -5.78 -12.27
C PRO A 45 -47.11 -4.49 -12.99
N GLU A 46 -48.05 -3.76 -12.38
CA GLU A 46 -48.32 -2.34 -12.62
C GLU A 46 -47.79 -1.45 -11.46
N LYS A 47 -47.56 -0.17 -11.76
CA LYS A 47 -46.69 0.79 -11.05
C LYS A 47 -47.28 1.46 -9.79
N SER A 48 -46.49 1.46 -8.70
CA SER A 48 -46.28 2.51 -7.64
C SER A 48 -47.44 2.97 -6.71
N PRO A 49 -47.21 3.66 -5.56
CA PRO A 49 -46.00 3.86 -4.74
C PRO A 49 -46.18 3.64 -3.20
N ALA A 50 -45.03 3.47 -2.52
CA ALA A 50 -44.67 3.81 -1.13
C ALA A 50 -45.51 3.33 0.08
N LEU A 51 -44.84 2.60 0.98
CA LEU A 51 -44.61 3.03 2.38
C LEU A 51 -43.50 2.18 3.03
N ARG A 52 -42.61 2.87 3.75
CA ARG A 52 -41.46 2.36 4.52
C ARG A 52 -41.92 1.45 5.67
N PHE A 53 -41.14 0.42 6.02
CA PHE A 53 -40.39 0.39 7.28
C PHE A 53 -39.38 -0.78 7.31
N ASP A 54 -38.27 -0.50 7.99
CA ASP A 54 -37.05 -1.30 8.20
C ASP A 54 -37.27 -2.77 8.55
N THR A 55 -36.38 -3.64 8.04
CA THR A 55 -35.52 -4.52 8.86
C THR A 55 -34.41 -5.10 7.98
N PHE A 56 -33.16 -4.82 8.40
CA PHE A 56 -31.90 -5.49 8.08
C PHE A 56 -31.97 -6.76 7.22
N GLU A 57 -31.34 -6.74 6.04
CA GLU A 57 -30.82 -7.96 5.42
C GLU A 57 -29.54 -7.70 4.60
N TYR A 58 -28.62 -8.64 4.79
CA TYR A 58 -27.29 -8.77 4.24
C TYR A 58 -27.42 -9.03 2.72
N PHE A 59 -27.00 -8.11 1.86
CA PHE A 59 -27.08 -8.30 0.41
C PHE A 59 -26.13 -9.42 -0.04
N GLN A 60 -26.72 -10.57 -0.36
CA GLN A 60 -26.34 -11.38 -1.51
C GLN A 60 -26.62 -10.56 -2.77
N ASP A 61 -25.59 -10.23 -3.54
CA ASP A 61 -25.73 -9.99 -4.98
C ASP A 61 -24.51 -10.59 -5.69
N LYS A 62 -24.71 -11.78 -6.25
CA LYS A 62 -23.98 -12.29 -7.41
C LYS A 62 -25.05 -12.74 -8.40
N GLU A 63 -25.27 -11.93 -9.44
CA GLU A 63 -25.54 -12.33 -10.82
C GLU A 63 -26.17 -11.13 -11.55
N ASP A 64 -25.32 -10.19 -11.98
CA ASP A 64 -25.49 -9.53 -13.28
C ASP A 64 -24.15 -8.90 -13.70
N ASP A 65 -23.32 -9.65 -14.41
CA ASP A 65 -22.06 -9.17 -14.98
C ASP A 65 -21.86 -9.81 -16.37
N LEU A 66 -22.91 -9.77 -17.17
CA LEU A 66 -22.91 -10.09 -18.60
C LEU A 66 -23.22 -8.82 -19.38
N ASP A 67 -22.38 -7.79 -19.21
CA ASP A 67 -22.12 -6.72 -20.17
C ASP A 67 -21.06 -5.76 -19.61
N LYS A 68 -19.79 -6.19 -19.61
CA LYS A 68 -18.64 -5.27 -19.47
C LYS A 68 -17.62 -5.53 -20.58
N PRO A 69 -17.08 -4.47 -21.21
CA PRO A 69 -16.16 -4.59 -22.33
C PRO A 69 -14.84 -5.26 -21.90
N TYR A 70 -14.28 -6.01 -22.86
CA TYR A 70 -13.19 -6.98 -22.79
C TYR A 70 -11.84 -6.50 -22.19
N ASN A 71 -11.69 -5.22 -21.81
CA ASN A 71 -10.45 -4.65 -21.26
C ASN A 71 -10.33 -4.67 -19.74
N ASP A 72 -11.36 -5.10 -19.01
CA ASP A 72 -11.40 -4.99 -17.53
C ASP A 72 -10.90 -6.27 -16.81
N ARG A 73 -10.35 -7.24 -17.56
CA ARG A 73 -10.01 -8.58 -17.04
C ARG A 73 -8.52 -8.82 -16.76
N SER A 74 -7.63 -7.90 -17.15
CA SER A 74 -6.17 -8.03 -16.91
C SER A 74 -5.74 -7.53 -15.53
N TYR A 75 -6.56 -6.74 -14.82
CA TYR A 75 -6.21 -6.16 -13.52
C TYR A 75 -6.43 -7.09 -12.31
N LEU A 76 -6.93 -8.32 -12.51
CA LEU A 76 -7.41 -9.18 -11.42
C LEU A 76 -6.81 -10.59 -11.41
N SER A 77 -5.55 -10.75 -11.80
CA SER A 77 -4.83 -12.04 -11.62
C SER A 77 -3.79 -12.00 -10.50
N SER A 78 -4.20 -11.54 -9.31
CA SER A 78 -3.49 -11.77 -8.05
C SER A 78 -4.40 -12.55 -7.10
N GLU A 79 -4.62 -13.83 -7.40
CA GLU A 79 -5.22 -14.79 -6.47
C GLU A 79 -4.32 -14.91 -5.22
N GLY A 80 -4.64 -14.10 -4.22
CA GLY A 80 -3.93 -13.97 -2.95
C GLY A 80 -4.44 -12.82 -2.06
N LEU A 81 -5.12 -11.82 -2.62
CA LEU A 81 -5.64 -10.66 -1.88
C LEU A 81 -7.09 -10.81 -1.42
N ALA A 82 -7.41 -11.84 -0.64
CA ALA A 82 -8.62 -11.85 0.17
C ALA A 82 -8.48 -10.98 1.45
N ARG A 83 -7.72 -9.87 1.39
CA ARG A 83 -7.23 -9.16 2.59
C ARG A 83 -7.27 -7.62 2.56
N ASP A 84 -7.87 -6.98 1.55
CA ASP A 84 -7.73 -5.51 1.38
C ASP A 84 -9.04 -4.70 1.27
N ASP A 85 -10.12 -5.17 1.88
CA ASP A 85 -11.41 -4.43 1.92
C ASP A 85 -11.40 -3.18 2.85
N ALA A 86 -10.22 -2.76 3.35
CA ALA A 86 -10.05 -1.71 4.35
C ALA A 86 -9.05 -0.59 3.98
N ARG A 87 -8.40 -0.68 2.81
CA ARG A 87 -7.51 0.37 2.30
C ARG A 87 -8.20 1.14 1.18
N THR A 88 -8.18 2.45 1.26
CA THR A 88 -8.68 3.32 0.17
C THR A 88 -7.67 4.41 -0.10
N GLU A 89 -7.31 4.59 -1.36
CA GLU A 89 -6.28 5.53 -1.77
C GLU A 89 -6.90 6.75 -2.46
N PHE A 90 -6.30 7.91 -2.22
CA PHE A 90 -6.71 9.20 -2.77
C PHE A 90 -5.50 10.01 -3.19
N VAL A 91 -5.72 11.00 -4.04
CA VAL A 91 -4.69 11.93 -4.52
C VAL A 91 -5.21 13.36 -4.50
N ALA A 92 -4.30 14.32 -4.39
CA ALA A 92 -4.60 15.73 -4.63
C ALA A 92 -3.45 16.39 -5.40
N LEU A 93 -3.81 17.12 -6.45
CA LEU A 93 -2.92 18.10 -7.09
C LEU A 93 -3.04 19.42 -6.33
N LEU A 94 -1.92 19.90 -5.81
CA LEU A 94 -1.83 21.15 -5.04
C LEU A 94 -1.22 22.23 -5.92
N THR A 95 -1.95 23.31 -6.15
CA THR A 95 -1.45 24.51 -6.84
C THR A 95 -1.89 25.75 -6.08
N SER A 96 -1.30 26.90 -6.41
CA SER A 96 -1.77 28.20 -5.91
C SER A 96 -2.76 28.80 -6.92
N GLY A 97 -4.02 28.32 -6.99
CA GLY A 97 -4.98 28.74 -8.03
C GLY A 97 -6.44 28.47 -7.65
N PRO A 98 -7.42 29.17 -8.25
CA PRO A 98 -8.36 30.00 -7.51
C PRO A 98 -9.53 29.21 -6.91
N GLU A 99 -9.55 29.14 -5.58
CA GLU A 99 -10.63 29.66 -4.74
C GLU A 99 -10.21 29.45 -3.26
N PRO A 100 -10.29 30.47 -2.38
CA PRO A 100 -10.75 31.84 -2.61
C PRO A 100 -9.64 32.89 -2.91
N TRP A 101 -8.39 32.49 -3.19
CA TRP A 101 -7.24 33.43 -3.27
C TRP A 101 -6.63 33.57 -4.68
N HIS A 102 -6.05 34.75 -4.98
CA HIS A 102 -5.28 35.00 -6.20
C HIS A 102 -4.00 34.12 -6.21
N PRO A 103 -3.53 33.62 -7.36
CA PRO A 103 -2.28 32.86 -7.44
C PRO A 103 -1.10 33.64 -6.88
N THR A 104 -0.48 33.11 -5.82
CA THR A 104 0.65 33.77 -5.13
C THR A 104 2.01 33.13 -5.44
N SER A 105 2.02 31.96 -6.10
CA SER A 105 3.22 31.13 -6.27
C SER A 105 3.20 30.36 -7.59
N SER A 106 4.35 29.79 -7.97
CA SER A 106 4.44 28.76 -9.02
C SER A 106 4.67 27.37 -8.41
N ALA A 107 4.42 27.23 -7.12
CA ALA A 107 4.58 25.99 -6.37
C ALA A 107 3.54 24.95 -6.80
N VAL A 108 3.98 23.70 -6.88
CA VAL A 108 3.13 22.57 -7.21
C VAL A 108 3.41 21.44 -6.23
N GLY A 109 2.35 20.80 -5.75
CA GLY A 109 2.45 19.63 -4.88
C GLY A 109 1.62 18.48 -5.42
N LYS A 110 2.09 17.27 -5.15
CA LYS A 110 1.37 16.02 -5.35
C LYS A 110 1.23 15.35 -3.99
N ALA A 111 -0.01 15.18 -3.55
CA ALA A 111 -0.32 14.51 -2.30
C ALA A 111 -0.99 13.17 -2.57
N ARG A 112 -0.51 12.12 -1.91
CA ARG A 112 -1.14 10.80 -1.86
C ARG A 112 -1.66 10.57 -0.45
N PHE A 113 -2.85 9.97 -0.36
CA PHE A 113 -3.47 9.62 0.91
C PHE A 113 -3.89 8.16 0.91
N THR A 114 -3.70 7.51 2.05
CA THR A 114 -4.17 6.15 2.27
C THR A 114 -5.04 6.15 3.53
N LEU A 115 -6.33 5.87 3.37
CA LEU A 115 -7.23 5.62 4.48
C LEU A 115 -7.09 4.16 4.89
N LEU A 116 -6.54 3.93 6.09
CA LEU A 116 -6.44 2.62 6.71
C LEU A 116 -7.25 2.62 8.00
N ARG A 117 -8.37 1.88 8.02
CA ARG A 117 -9.34 1.88 9.12
C ARG A 117 -9.90 3.29 9.38
N SER A 118 -9.44 3.96 10.46
CA SER A 118 -9.82 5.32 10.85
C SER A 118 -8.61 6.26 10.89
N SER A 119 -7.50 5.90 10.26
CA SER A 119 -6.32 6.75 10.15
C SER A 119 -6.08 7.12 8.68
N LEU A 120 -5.93 8.40 8.40
CA LEU A 120 -5.58 8.91 7.08
C LEU A 120 -4.08 9.19 7.06
N LEU A 121 -3.34 8.36 6.33
CA LEU A 121 -1.93 8.54 6.07
C LEU A 121 -1.76 9.45 4.87
N PHE A 122 -0.70 10.26 4.86
CA PHE A 122 -0.40 11.10 3.71
C PHE A 122 1.10 11.24 3.46
N SER A 123 1.43 11.28 2.16
CA SER A 123 2.75 11.60 1.63
C SER A 123 2.59 12.71 0.60
N ILE A 124 3.27 13.83 0.79
CA ILE A 124 3.14 15.02 -0.05
C ILE A 124 4.50 15.40 -0.60
N SER A 125 4.69 15.24 -1.91
CA SER A 125 5.87 15.73 -2.62
C SER A 125 5.56 17.11 -3.21
N TYR A 126 6.53 18.02 -3.20
CA TYR A 126 6.33 19.39 -3.67
C TYR A 126 7.57 19.96 -4.36
N GLU A 127 7.33 20.84 -5.33
CA GLU A 127 8.36 21.58 -6.05
C GLU A 127 8.09 23.08 -5.99
N ARG A 128 9.18 23.87 -6.06
CA ARG A 128 9.16 25.35 -6.05
C ARG A 128 8.42 25.98 -4.87
N LEU A 129 8.34 25.26 -3.75
CA LEU A 129 7.70 25.71 -2.51
C LEU A 129 8.74 25.80 -1.40
N GLY A 130 8.71 26.89 -0.63
CA GLY A 130 9.51 26.98 0.60
C GLY A 130 9.05 25.94 1.64
N ARG A 131 9.94 25.48 2.53
CA ARG A 131 9.63 24.42 3.49
C ARG A 131 8.31 24.68 4.25
N PRO A 132 7.27 23.82 4.09
CA PRO A 132 6.01 23.99 4.78
C PRO A 132 6.16 23.83 6.29
N SER A 133 5.35 24.59 7.03
CA SER A 133 5.27 24.55 8.49
C SER A 133 4.16 23.63 8.98
N ARG A 134 3.04 23.56 8.24
CA ARG A 134 1.85 22.78 8.58
C ARG A 134 1.16 22.25 7.33
N VAL A 135 0.51 21.10 7.49
CA VAL A 135 -0.46 20.55 6.53
C VAL A 135 -1.85 20.72 7.14
N ARG A 136 -2.77 21.37 6.43
CA ARG A 136 -4.12 21.68 6.92
C ARG A 136 -5.16 20.97 6.07
N PHE A 137 -6.11 20.32 6.73
CA PHE A 137 -7.29 19.71 6.12
C PHE A 137 -8.53 20.54 6.45
N SER A 138 -9.32 20.85 5.44
CA SER A 138 -10.55 21.65 5.58
C SER A 138 -11.73 21.00 4.88
N ASP A 139 -12.93 21.37 5.31
CA ASP A 139 -14.18 21.07 4.61
C ASP A 139 -14.34 21.98 3.37
N PRO A 140 -15.40 21.78 2.55
CA PRO A 140 -15.70 22.64 1.40
C PRO A 140 -15.90 24.11 1.76
N GLU A 141 -16.44 24.39 2.95
CA GLU A 141 -16.70 25.73 3.48
C GLU A 141 -15.43 26.45 3.96
N GLY A 142 -14.30 25.72 4.06
CA GLY A 142 -13.00 26.25 4.48
C GLY A 142 -12.76 26.18 5.99
N ASN A 143 -13.62 25.54 6.77
CA ASN A 143 -13.39 25.30 8.19
C ASN A 143 -12.27 24.26 8.36
N VAL A 144 -11.40 24.53 9.32
CA VAL A 144 -10.26 23.65 9.60
C VAL A 144 -10.73 22.44 10.39
N LEU A 145 -10.56 21.24 9.80
CA LEU A 145 -10.88 19.98 10.45
C LEU A 145 -9.68 19.38 11.18
N PHE A 146 -8.47 19.60 10.64
CA PHE A 146 -7.22 19.08 11.22
C PHE A 146 -5.99 19.86 10.72
N GLU A 147 -5.01 20.04 11.59
CA GLU A 147 -3.68 20.55 11.23
C GLU A 147 -2.59 19.59 11.73
N HIS A 148 -1.63 19.30 10.86
CA HIS A 148 -0.44 18.53 11.19
C HIS A 148 0.80 19.41 11.15
N PRO A 149 1.59 19.53 12.23
CA PRO A 149 2.85 20.24 12.21
C PRO A 149 3.91 19.46 11.43
N VAL A 150 4.63 20.13 10.55
CA VAL A 150 5.76 19.53 9.83
C VAL A 150 6.96 19.47 10.76
N GLN A 151 7.28 18.27 11.26
CA GLN A 151 8.46 18.06 12.11
C GLN A 151 9.76 18.10 11.30
N LYS A 152 10.83 18.63 11.90
CA LYS A 152 12.11 18.85 11.20
C LYS A 152 12.83 17.55 10.79
N SER A 153 12.67 16.45 11.53
CA SER A 153 13.41 15.20 11.35
C SER A 153 12.62 14.07 10.69
N ALA A 154 11.35 14.29 10.31
CA ALA A 154 10.44 13.24 9.87
C ALA A 154 10.42 13.01 8.35
N ALA A 155 11.05 13.89 7.56
CA ALA A 155 11.15 13.73 6.12
C ALA A 155 12.49 13.06 5.77
N PRO A 156 12.50 11.83 5.23
CA PRO A 156 13.73 11.14 4.85
C PRO A 156 14.44 11.81 3.67
N GLU A 157 13.74 12.65 2.90
CA GLU A 157 14.24 13.27 1.67
C GLU A 157 13.73 14.72 1.54
N ASP A 158 14.55 15.59 0.94
CA ASP A 158 14.15 16.96 0.61
C ASP A 158 12.94 16.95 -0.35
N GLY A 159 12.03 17.90 -0.16
CA GLY A 159 10.84 18.05 -1.00
C GLY A 159 9.69 17.05 -0.75
N MET A 160 9.76 16.22 0.30
CA MET A 160 8.64 15.34 0.72
C MET A 160 8.20 15.62 2.16
N LEU A 161 6.90 15.49 2.43
CA LEU A 161 6.30 15.50 3.77
C LEU A 161 5.56 14.19 4.03
N CYS A 162 5.76 13.64 5.23
CA CYS A 162 5.06 12.46 5.72
C CYS A 162 4.23 12.83 6.93
N GLY A 163 3.02 12.27 7.03
CA GLY A 163 2.19 12.49 8.21
C GLY A 163 0.98 11.57 8.28
N MET A 164 0.27 11.67 9.40
CA MET A 164 -0.92 10.88 9.65
C MET A 164 -1.93 11.67 10.48
N TRP A 165 -3.19 11.62 10.06
CA TRP A 165 -4.33 12.01 10.86
C TRP A 165 -4.94 10.76 11.52
N ARG A 166 -4.67 10.59 12.82
CA ARG A 166 -5.23 9.47 13.61
C ARG A 166 -6.66 9.77 14.02
N THR A 167 -7.49 8.73 14.08
CA THR A 167 -8.87 8.80 14.59
C THR A 167 -9.74 9.80 13.82
N VAL A 168 -9.71 9.68 12.49
CA VAL A 168 -10.60 10.44 11.60
C VAL A 168 -12.05 10.11 11.92
N SER A 169 -12.86 11.13 12.17
CA SER A 169 -14.27 10.96 12.52
C SER A 169 -15.05 10.34 11.35
N LYS A 170 -16.17 9.65 11.64
CA LYS A 170 -17.01 9.07 10.59
C LYS A 170 -17.52 10.12 9.61
N ALA A 171 -17.85 11.33 10.09
CA ALA A 171 -18.27 12.44 9.25
C ALA A 171 -17.17 12.85 8.26
N ASN A 172 -15.93 12.99 8.72
CA ASN A 172 -14.79 13.35 7.87
C ASN A 172 -14.44 12.23 6.88
N VAL A 173 -14.61 10.96 7.26
CA VAL A 173 -14.45 9.84 6.31
C VAL A 173 -15.50 9.90 5.20
N GLN A 174 -16.74 10.34 5.48
CA GLN A 174 -17.74 10.54 4.43
C GLN A 174 -17.40 11.70 3.51
N LEU A 175 -16.90 12.82 4.05
CA LEU A 175 -16.40 13.93 3.23
C LEU A 175 -15.24 13.50 2.34
N LEU A 176 -14.33 12.65 2.86
CA LEU A 176 -13.22 12.09 2.08
C LEU A 176 -13.72 11.20 0.94
N ARG A 177 -14.69 10.31 1.23
CA ARG A 177 -15.28 9.40 0.22
C ARG A 177 -16.12 10.15 -0.82
N GLY A 178 -16.69 11.29 -0.44
CA GLY A 178 -17.43 12.19 -1.32
C GLY A 178 -16.57 13.28 -1.97
N GLU A 179 -15.22 13.18 -1.90
CA GLU A 179 -14.26 14.07 -2.55
C GLU A 179 -14.39 15.56 -2.18
N GLN A 180 -14.90 15.80 -0.97
CA GLN A 180 -15.21 17.14 -0.45
C GLN A 180 -14.12 17.71 0.44
N LEU A 181 -13.17 16.90 0.89
CA LEU A 181 -12.05 17.39 1.69
C LEU A 181 -11.03 18.13 0.83
N ARG A 182 -10.51 19.22 1.37
CA ARG A 182 -9.39 19.97 0.81
C ARG A 182 -8.16 19.83 1.71
N VAL A 183 -6.99 19.86 1.09
CA VAL A 183 -5.70 19.88 1.77
C VAL A 183 -4.92 21.11 1.32
N SER A 184 -4.20 21.73 2.24
CA SER A 184 -3.36 22.91 1.97
C SER A 184 -2.02 22.81 2.70
N LEU A 185 -0.96 23.31 2.06
CA LEU A 185 0.37 23.45 2.64
C LEU A 185 0.59 24.89 3.08
N ILE A 186 0.97 25.07 4.34
CA ILE A 186 1.12 26.39 4.95
C ILE A 186 2.59 26.70 5.16
N THR A 187 3.06 27.79 4.56
CA THR A 187 4.42 28.30 4.75
C THR A 187 4.44 29.47 5.75
N ARG A 188 5.62 29.84 6.24
CA ARG A 188 5.76 31.04 7.11
C ARG A 188 5.38 32.33 6.38
N ALA A 189 5.63 32.37 5.08
CA ALA A 189 5.30 33.51 4.23
C ALA A 189 3.79 33.62 3.97
N GLN A 190 3.08 32.48 3.90
CA GLN A 190 1.65 32.43 3.58
C GLN A 190 0.86 31.59 4.61
N PRO A 191 0.43 32.20 5.73
CA PRO A 191 -0.27 31.50 6.82
C PRO A 191 -1.68 31.03 6.44
N SER A 192 -2.27 31.57 5.36
CA SER A 192 -3.54 31.12 4.77
C SER A 192 -3.43 29.80 4.00
N GLY A 193 -2.21 29.35 3.69
CA GLY A 193 -1.94 28.23 2.79
C GLY A 193 -1.45 28.75 1.44
N GLU A 194 -0.29 28.26 0.99
CA GLU A 194 0.35 28.68 -0.27
C GLU A 194 -0.12 27.86 -1.47
N VAL A 195 -0.27 26.54 -1.28
CA VAL A 195 -0.81 25.62 -2.29
C VAL A 195 -1.90 24.76 -1.68
N HIS A 196 -2.96 24.48 -2.46
CA HIS A 196 -4.11 23.72 -2.01
C HIS A 196 -4.72 22.87 -3.12
N GLY A 197 -5.47 21.83 -2.74
CA GLY A 197 -6.12 20.90 -3.67
C GLY A 197 -7.25 20.11 -3.01
N HIS A 198 -8.11 19.55 -3.87
CA HIS A 198 -9.17 18.63 -3.45
C HIS A 198 -8.62 17.21 -3.35
N ILE A 199 -9.08 16.45 -2.37
CA ILE A 199 -8.72 15.04 -2.22
C ILE A 199 -9.71 14.18 -3.01
N LEU A 200 -9.22 13.51 -4.05
CA LEU A 200 -9.99 12.78 -5.04
C LEU A 200 -9.65 11.29 -4.98
N LYS A 201 -10.60 10.41 -5.32
CA LYS A 201 -10.31 8.98 -5.49
C LYS A 201 -9.92 8.72 -6.94
N HIS A 202 -8.71 8.20 -7.17
CA HIS A 202 -8.25 7.90 -8.52
C HIS A 202 -7.73 6.47 -8.66
N ARG A 203 -8.26 5.70 -9.63
CA ARG A 203 -7.95 4.27 -9.80
C ARG A 203 -6.47 4.00 -10.14
N ALA A 204 -5.84 4.87 -10.93
CA ALA A 204 -4.45 4.70 -11.35
C ALA A 204 -3.40 4.78 -10.22
N LEU A 205 -3.80 5.24 -9.02
CA LEU A 205 -2.89 5.31 -7.86
C LEU A 205 -2.44 3.95 -7.36
N PHE A 206 -3.26 2.93 -7.49
CA PHE A 206 -3.00 1.61 -6.91
C PHE A 206 -1.75 0.96 -7.53
N ALA A 207 -1.60 1.12 -8.84
CA ALA A 207 -0.51 0.52 -9.61
C ALA A 207 0.61 1.53 -9.98
N GLU A 208 0.55 2.75 -9.47
CA GLU A 208 1.52 3.79 -9.81
C GLU A 208 2.95 3.31 -9.53
N THR A 209 3.80 3.43 -10.55
CA THR A 209 5.21 3.00 -10.53
C THR A 209 6.15 4.17 -10.69
N PHE A 210 5.78 5.11 -11.57
CA PHE A 210 6.53 6.33 -11.82
C PHE A 210 5.59 7.52 -11.70
N GLY A 211 6.14 8.69 -11.40
CA GLY A 211 5.37 9.92 -11.31
C GLY A 211 6.20 11.13 -11.69
N ALA A 212 5.52 12.24 -11.97
CA ALA A 212 6.16 13.54 -12.19
C ALA A 212 5.30 14.65 -11.58
N ILE A 213 5.94 15.65 -10.98
CA ILE A 213 5.32 16.93 -10.64
C ILE A 213 5.63 17.89 -11.79
N LEU A 214 4.60 18.50 -12.37
CA LEU A 214 4.75 19.37 -13.52
C LEU A 214 4.61 20.83 -13.08
N THR A 215 5.66 21.59 -13.33
CA THR A 215 5.71 23.02 -13.03
C THR A 215 5.68 23.82 -14.33
N SER A 216 5.16 25.06 -14.27
CA SER A 216 5.17 25.91 -15.45
C SER A 216 6.58 26.32 -15.83
N LEU A 217 6.87 26.30 -17.14
CA LEU A 217 8.14 26.80 -17.68
C LEU A 217 8.19 28.33 -17.67
N ASP A 218 7.05 28.99 -17.76
CA ASP A 218 6.96 30.45 -17.65
C ASP A 218 6.73 30.84 -16.18
N PRO A 219 7.65 31.59 -15.55
CA PRO A 219 7.50 32.06 -14.17
C PRO A 219 6.31 33.02 -13.97
N LEU A 220 5.78 33.61 -15.05
CA LEU A 220 4.61 34.50 -15.00
C LEU A 220 3.28 33.73 -14.88
N HIS A 221 3.26 32.45 -15.25
CA HIS A 221 2.08 31.59 -15.15
C HIS A 221 1.90 31.03 -13.73
N LEU A 222 1.61 31.93 -12.79
CA LEU A 222 1.31 31.60 -11.40
C LEU A 222 0.10 30.68 -11.30
N GLY A 223 0.13 29.73 -10.36
CA GLY A 223 -0.95 28.77 -10.13
C GLY A 223 -1.12 27.67 -11.17
N ALA A 224 -0.34 27.69 -12.25
CA ALA A 224 -0.31 26.61 -13.23
C ALA A 224 0.60 25.48 -12.75
N GLY A 225 0.06 24.26 -12.76
CA GLY A 225 0.78 23.08 -12.30
C GLY A 225 0.04 21.81 -12.63
N GLY A 226 0.75 20.69 -12.61
CA GLY A 226 0.18 19.40 -12.89
C GLY A 226 0.91 18.26 -12.21
N MET A 227 0.39 17.07 -12.37
CA MET A 227 1.05 15.83 -11.99
C MET A 227 0.78 14.77 -13.04
N ALA A 228 1.78 13.93 -13.27
CA ALA A 228 1.63 12.71 -14.06
C ALA A 228 1.77 11.50 -13.13
N MET A 229 0.91 10.51 -13.32
CA MET A 229 0.96 9.20 -12.67
C MET A 229 1.13 8.16 -13.78
N LEU A 230 2.17 7.34 -13.69
CA LEU A 230 2.50 6.37 -14.73
C LEU A 230 2.62 4.97 -14.14
N THR A 231 2.05 4.01 -14.86
CA THR A 231 1.94 2.60 -14.49
C THR A 231 2.46 1.75 -15.63
N LEU A 232 3.51 0.97 -15.34
CA LEU A 232 4.04 -0.02 -16.28
C LEU A 232 3.17 -1.28 -16.24
N SER A 233 2.93 -1.93 -17.37
CA SER A 233 2.25 -3.23 -17.40
C SER A 233 3.15 -4.37 -16.90
N ASP A 234 2.55 -5.38 -16.26
CA ASP A 234 3.27 -6.53 -15.68
C ASP A 234 4.03 -7.33 -16.75
N THR A 235 3.38 -7.59 -17.89
CA THR A 235 3.89 -8.49 -18.95
C THR A 235 4.37 -7.76 -20.20
N GLU A 236 3.66 -6.72 -20.59
CA GLU A 236 3.92 -5.96 -21.82
C GLU A 236 4.79 -4.75 -21.52
N ASN A 237 5.44 -4.19 -22.55
CA ASN A 237 6.24 -2.97 -22.41
C ASN A 237 5.36 -1.74 -22.68
N ASN A 238 4.18 -1.71 -22.06
CA ASN A 238 3.24 -0.60 -22.19
C ASN A 238 3.27 0.24 -20.91
N LEU A 239 3.24 1.55 -21.08
CA LEU A 239 3.19 2.51 -19.99
C LEU A 239 1.88 3.29 -20.08
N HIS A 240 0.98 2.98 -19.17
CA HIS A 240 -0.25 3.73 -18.97
C HIS A 240 0.10 4.99 -18.19
N PHE A 241 -0.36 6.16 -18.64
CA PHE A 241 -0.18 7.37 -17.87
C PHE A 241 -1.43 8.22 -17.82
N ILE A 242 -1.55 8.98 -16.75
CA ILE A 242 -2.62 9.95 -16.53
C ILE A 242 -1.99 11.26 -16.09
N LEU A 243 -2.41 12.32 -16.75
CA LEU A 243 -1.98 13.68 -16.56
C LEU A 243 -3.15 14.48 -15.98
N MET A 244 -2.93 15.06 -14.80
CA MET A 244 -3.87 16.00 -14.19
C MET A 244 -3.21 17.37 -14.14
N ALA A 245 -3.88 18.40 -14.62
CA ALA A 245 -3.30 19.73 -14.69
C ALA A 245 -4.32 20.82 -14.36
N ARG A 246 -3.82 21.89 -13.73
CA ARG A 246 -4.57 23.11 -13.42
C ARG A 246 -3.84 24.30 -14.01
N GLY A 247 -4.60 25.27 -14.49
CA GLY A 247 -4.05 26.47 -15.11
C GLY A 247 -3.41 26.25 -16.49
N LEU A 248 -3.64 25.10 -17.13
CA LEU A 248 -3.36 24.90 -18.57
C LEU A 248 -4.42 25.56 -19.46
N LEU A 249 -5.67 25.59 -18.99
CA LEU A 249 -6.82 26.18 -19.66
C LEU A 249 -7.16 27.53 -18.99
N GLU A 250 -7.17 28.63 -19.74
CA GLU A 250 -7.65 29.91 -19.24
C GLU A 250 -9.18 30.05 -19.39
N PRO A 251 -9.90 30.65 -18.43
CA PRO A 251 -11.35 30.93 -18.52
C PRO A 251 -11.77 31.90 -19.66
N GLY A 252 -10.85 32.36 -20.50
CA GLY A 252 -11.09 33.34 -21.57
C GLY A 252 -11.43 32.74 -22.95
N ALA A 253 -11.29 31.43 -23.14
CA ALA A 253 -11.51 30.77 -24.43
C ALA A 253 -13.01 30.56 -24.72
N ARG A 254 -13.73 31.65 -25.01
CA ARG A 254 -15.10 31.61 -25.53
C ARG A 254 -15.21 31.10 -26.97
N GLU A 255 -14.08 30.80 -27.63
CA GLU A 255 -14.07 30.51 -29.06
C GLU A 255 -13.91 29.03 -29.43
N SER A 256 -13.64 28.12 -28.49
CA SER A 256 -13.62 26.67 -28.76
C SER A 256 -13.89 25.84 -27.50
N PRO A 257 -14.76 24.81 -27.55
CA PRO A 257 -15.06 23.97 -26.39
C PRO A 257 -13.94 22.97 -26.03
N TRP A 258 -12.90 22.88 -26.86
CA TRP A 258 -11.76 21.97 -26.71
C TRP A 258 -10.46 22.70 -27.05
N VAL A 259 -9.39 22.36 -26.33
CA VAL A 259 -8.04 22.88 -26.57
C VAL A 259 -7.14 21.69 -26.93
N PRO A 260 -6.38 21.75 -28.05
CA PRO A 260 -5.44 20.70 -28.39
C PRO A 260 -4.30 20.71 -27.38
N LEU A 261 -4.04 19.55 -26.80
CA LEU A 261 -2.95 19.26 -25.88
C LEU A 261 -1.93 18.37 -26.59
N ARG A 262 -0.69 18.82 -26.61
CA ARG A 262 0.46 18.05 -27.08
C ARG A 262 1.28 17.60 -25.88
N VAL A 263 1.43 16.29 -25.72
CA VAL A 263 2.25 15.68 -24.66
C VAL A 263 3.48 15.03 -25.29
N ARG A 264 4.66 15.41 -24.82
CA ARG A 264 5.95 14.90 -25.30
C ARG A 264 6.74 14.27 -24.16
N ILE A 265 7.33 13.11 -24.42
CA ILE A 265 8.37 12.54 -23.57
C ILE A 265 9.73 12.85 -24.20
N LEU A 266 10.58 13.50 -23.42
CA LEU A 266 11.88 13.98 -23.84
C LEU A 266 12.99 13.25 -23.10
N HIS A 267 14.10 12.98 -23.79
CA HIS A 267 15.39 12.62 -23.18
C HIS A 267 16.43 13.64 -23.64
N GLN A 268 17.09 14.29 -22.69
CA GLN A 268 18.10 15.33 -22.97
C GLN A 268 17.62 16.46 -23.95
N GLY A 269 16.31 16.69 -24.02
CA GLY A 269 15.68 17.70 -24.88
C GLY A 269 15.18 17.17 -26.23
N GLU A 270 15.54 15.95 -26.62
CA GLU A 270 15.03 15.31 -27.84
C GLU A 270 13.70 14.58 -27.58
N THR A 271 12.74 14.73 -28.49
CA THR A 271 11.44 14.07 -28.38
C THR A 271 11.54 12.60 -28.75
N LEU A 272 11.23 11.72 -27.79
CA LEU A 272 11.17 10.27 -27.99
C LEU A 272 9.77 9.81 -28.41
N ARG A 273 8.75 10.33 -27.72
CA ARG A 273 7.34 10.00 -27.94
C ARG A 273 6.52 11.28 -27.92
N GLU A 274 5.50 11.34 -28.77
CA GLU A 274 4.57 12.46 -28.87
C GLU A 274 3.14 11.92 -28.97
N VAL A 275 2.23 12.56 -28.25
CA VAL A 275 0.80 12.26 -28.25
C VAL A 275 0.02 13.56 -28.33
N HIS A 276 -1.06 13.55 -29.10
CA HIS A 276 -2.02 14.65 -29.20
C HIS A 276 -3.37 14.24 -28.61
N ALA A 277 -3.97 15.13 -27.86
CA ALA A 277 -5.28 14.95 -27.27
C ALA A 277 -6.05 16.27 -27.26
N ASN A 278 -7.34 16.19 -26.98
CA ASN A 278 -8.19 17.37 -26.87
C ASN A 278 -8.76 17.41 -25.45
N ILE A 279 -8.44 18.45 -24.70
CA ILE A 279 -8.91 18.62 -23.33
C ILE A 279 -9.98 19.71 -23.24
N THR A 280 -10.85 19.59 -22.24
CA THR A 280 -11.93 20.56 -22.00
C THR A 280 -11.87 21.07 -20.56
N VAL A 281 -12.63 22.12 -20.24
CA VAL A 281 -12.72 22.63 -18.86
C VAL A 281 -13.43 21.64 -17.93
N GLU A 282 -14.36 20.85 -18.48
CA GLU A 282 -15.15 19.85 -17.74
C GLU A 282 -14.39 18.54 -17.51
N ASP A 283 -13.53 18.17 -18.46
CA ASP A 283 -12.62 17.02 -18.38
C ASP A 283 -11.19 17.46 -18.74
N PRO A 284 -10.44 18.02 -17.76
CA PRO A 284 -9.08 18.48 -17.95
C PRO A 284 -8.05 17.36 -17.79
N ASP A 285 -8.46 16.18 -17.33
CA ASP A 285 -7.58 15.04 -17.08
C ASP A 285 -7.36 14.28 -18.39
N PHE A 286 -6.12 13.87 -18.65
CA PHE A 286 -5.75 13.19 -19.88
C PHE A 286 -5.11 11.84 -19.57
N ALA A 287 -5.58 10.77 -20.22
CA ALA A 287 -5.09 9.42 -20.04
C ALA A 287 -4.73 8.78 -21.39
N GLU A 288 -3.58 8.10 -21.45
CA GLU A 288 -3.13 7.42 -22.67
C GLU A 288 -2.23 6.22 -22.35
N VAL A 289 -2.01 5.36 -23.34
CA VAL A 289 -1.09 4.21 -23.27
C VAL A 289 0.05 4.38 -24.27
N LEU A 290 1.28 4.39 -23.77
CA LEU A 290 2.47 4.31 -24.61
C LEU A 290 2.88 2.85 -24.76
N SER A 291 2.57 2.28 -25.92
CA SER A 291 2.89 0.89 -26.24
C SER A 291 4.29 0.72 -26.81
N ASP A 292 4.80 -0.51 -26.73
CA ASP A 292 6.04 -0.94 -27.36
C ASP A 292 7.26 -0.09 -26.97
N LEU A 293 7.44 0.13 -25.66
CA LEU A 293 8.65 0.78 -25.14
C LEU A 293 9.88 -0.12 -25.36
N SER A 294 10.92 0.49 -25.90
CA SER A 294 12.23 -0.13 -26.07
C SER A 294 12.93 -0.34 -24.73
N ALA A 295 13.89 -1.27 -24.70
CA ALA A 295 14.70 -1.51 -23.50
C ALA A 295 15.47 -0.25 -23.05
N GLN A 296 15.87 0.60 -24.00
CA GLN A 296 16.57 1.85 -23.70
C GLN A 296 15.64 2.90 -23.08
N GLU A 297 14.41 3.05 -23.61
CA GLU A 297 13.39 3.93 -23.01
C GLU A 297 13.04 3.50 -21.58
N LEU A 298 12.87 2.20 -21.35
CA LEU A 298 12.62 1.66 -20.00
C LEU A 298 13.80 1.93 -19.05
N GLN A 299 15.04 1.87 -19.54
CA GLN A 299 16.23 2.19 -18.75
C GLN A 299 16.28 3.67 -18.36
N TRP A 300 16.00 4.57 -19.30
CA TRP A 300 15.95 6.01 -19.00
C TRP A 300 14.80 6.38 -18.07
N LEU A 301 13.67 5.67 -18.18
CA LEU A 301 12.50 5.84 -17.31
C LEU A 301 12.86 5.54 -15.85
N VAL A 302 13.47 4.39 -15.58
CA VAL A 302 13.84 3.99 -14.22
C VAL A 302 14.97 4.86 -13.64
N GLN A 303 15.88 5.34 -14.49
CA GLN A 303 16.99 6.22 -14.09
C GLN A 303 16.56 7.66 -13.78
N GLY A 304 15.29 8.01 -13.98
CA GLY A 304 14.80 9.37 -13.78
C GLY A 304 15.30 10.38 -14.81
N GLN A 305 15.65 9.93 -16.02
CA GLN A 305 16.24 10.80 -17.07
C GLN A 305 15.20 11.33 -18.06
N LEU A 306 14.00 10.77 -18.07
CA LEU A 306 12.92 11.19 -18.95
C LEU A 306 12.19 12.40 -18.38
N ARG A 307 11.81 13.33 -19.24
CA ARG A 307 10.98 14.48 -18.89
C ARG A 307 9.68 14.43 -19.67
N ILE A 308 8.57 14.69 -19.00
CA ILE A 308 7.26 14.85 -19.65
C ILE A 308 6.95 16.34 -19.78
N VAL A 309 6.50 16.74 -20.96
CA VAL A 309 6.10 18.11 -21.27
C VAL A 309 4.69 18.09 -21.83
N ALA A 310 3.81 18.89 -21.24
CA ALA A 310 2.43 19.08 -21.68
C ALA A 310 2.26 20.53 -22.14
N GLU A 311 1.81 20.69 -23.39
CA GLU A 311 1.75 21.98 -24.09
C GLU A 311 0.37 22.16 -24.73
N THR A 312 -0.29 23.29 -24.47
CA THR A 312 -1.53 23.65 -25.17
C THR A 312 -1.23 24.38 -26.47
N GLU A 313 -1.93 24.03 -27.53
CA GLU A 313 -1.80 24.70 -28.83
C GLU A 313 -2.79 25.87 -28.93
N GLY A 314 -2.33 27.04 -29.35
CA GLY A 314 -3.18 28.23 -29.55
C GLY A 314 -2.45 29.56 -29.31
N GLN A 315 -3.22 30.66 -29.31
CA GLN A 315 -2.69 32.03 -29.10
C GLN A 315 -2.09 32.25 -27.69
N HIS A 316 -2.53 31.47 -26.70
CA HIS A 316 -2.05 31.51 -25.31
C HIS A 316 -1.48 30.14 -24.90
N ALA A 317 -0.49 29.67 -25.65
CA ALA A 317 0.15 28.38 -25.39
C ALA A 317 0.75 28.36 -23.97
N ARG A 318 0.36 27.36 -23.17
CA ARG A 318 0.89 27.12 -21.83
C ARG A 318 1.64 25.80 -21.82
N GLN A 319 2.80 25.81 -21.16
CA GLN A 319 3.66 24.64 -21.07
C GLN A 319 3.92 24.29 -19.60
N LEU A 320 3.71 23.02 -19.27
CA LEU A 320 4.09 22.40 -18.01
C LEU A 320 5.11 21.31 -18.28
N ALA A 321 6.13 21.20 -17.42
CA ALA A 321 7.15 20.18 -17.55
C ALA A 321 7.56 19.61 -16.20
N GLY A 322 7.96 18.35 -16.19
CA GLY A 322 8.49 17.68 -15.01
C GLY A 322 9.35 16.48 -15.37
N THR A 323 10.21 16.08 -14.45
CA THR A 323 11.02 14.87 -14.58
C THR A 323 10.20 13.66 -14.11
N ILE A 324 10.23 12.58 -14.88
CA ILE A 324 9.60 11.32 -14.50
C ILE A 324 10.58 10.58 -13.59
N THR A 325 10.18 10.25 -12.37
CA THR A 325 10.99 9.50 -11.39
C THR A 325 10.22 8.28 -10.90
N THR A 326 10.90 7.35 -10.23
CA THR A 326 10.22 6.28 -9.50
C THR A 326 9.25 6.86 -8.45
N ARG A 327 8.20 6.09 -8.15
CA ARG A 327 7.19 6.49 -7.18
C ARG A 327 7.85 6.70 -5.81
N ARG A 328 7.74 7.93 -5.34
CA ARG A 328 8.14 8.32 -3.99
C ARG A 328 6.97 8.11 -3.02
N SER A 329 7.23 7.46 -1.89
CA SER A 329 6.27 7.27 -0.80
C SER A 329 6.97 7.34 0.56
N CYS A 330 6.20 7.64 1.60
CA CYS A 330 6.65 7.54 2.99
C CYS A 330 6.62 6.09 3.50
N ASP A 331 6.19 5.13 2.71
CA ASP A 331 6.09 3.73 3.14
C ASP A 331 7.48 3.11 3.37
N THR A 332 7.56 2.16 4.29
CA THR A 332 8.79 1.42 4.57
C THR A 332 8.76 0.10 3.80
N ILE A 333 9.69 -0.10 2.88
CA ILE A 333 9.83 -1.37 2.16
C ILE A 333 10.65 -2.33 3.04
N GLN A 334 10.08 -3.48 3.39
CA GLN A 334 10.69 -4.43 4.31
C GLN A 334 10.36 -5.88 3.93
N SER A 335 11.12 -6.83 4.48
CA SER A 335 10.76 -8.24 4.44
C SER A 335 11.14 -8.96 5.73
N VAL A 336 10.25 -9.82 6.22
CA VAL A 336 10.55 -10.84 7.23
C VAL A 336 10.75 -12.16 6.50
N LEU A 337 11.96 -12.71 6.56
CA LEU A 337 12.28 -13.99 5.98
C LEU A 337 12.19 -15.07 7.06
N CYS A 338 11.43 -16.12 6.80
CA CYS A 338 11.25 -17.23 7.73
C CYS A 338 11.35 -18.58 7.02
N GLY A 339 11.54 -19.64 7.82
CA GLY A 339 11.65 -21.00 7.30
C GLY A 339 10.35 -21.55 6.74
N ALA A 340 9.20 -21.16 7.29
CA ALA A 340 7.88 -21.64 6.84
C ALA A 340 7.54 -21.16 5.42
N ASP A 341 8.03 -19.98 5.02
CA ASP A 341 7.79 -19.39 3.71
C ASP A 341 8.87 -19.76 2.68
N ALA A 342 9.90 -20.52 3.10
CA ALA A 342 10.90 -21.08 2.20
C ALA A 342 10.26 -22.00 1.13
N LEU A 343 10.91 -22.12 -0.03
CA LEU A 343 10.41 -22.96 -1.13
C LEU A 343 10.18 -24.42 -0.70
N LEU A 344 11.06 -24.90 0.17
CA LEU A 344 10.90 -26.11 0.95
C LEU A 344 10.82 -25.68 2.43
N PRO A 345 9.62 -25.71 3.06
CA PRO A 345 9.46 -25.19 4.41
C PRO A 345 10.43 -25.83 5.41
N THR A 346 11.18 -24.98 6.12
CA THR A 346 12.14 -25.39 7.14
C THR A 346 11.64 -24.99 8.54
N LYS A 347 12.22 -25.63 9.57
CA LYS A 347 11.94 -25.34 10.98
C LYS A 347 13.24 -25.18 11.75
N THR A 348 14.18 -24.40 11.24
CA THR A 348 15.49 -24.21 11.88
C THR A 348 15.42 -23.25 13.06
N GLY A 349 14.39 -22.40 13.14
CA GLY A 349 14.30 -21.29 14.09
C GLY A 349 15.15 -20.07 13.68
N ALA A 350 15.73 -20.09 12.48
CA ALA A 350 16.44 -18.97 11.89
C ALA A 350 15.48 -17.91 11.33
N VAL A 351 15.96 -16.68 11.21
CA VAL A 351 15.18 -15.55 10.68
C VAL A 351 16.06 -14.64 9.85
N GLY A 352 15.46 -14.04 8.82
CA GLY A 352 16.04 -12.92 8.10
C GLY A 352 15.17 -11.69 8.25
N SER A 353 15.79 -10.52 8.31
CA SER A 353 15.14 -9.24 8.51
C SER A 353 15.71 -8.26 7.50
N ALA A 354 14.87 -7.73 6.62
CA ALA A 354 15.30 -6.86 5.53
C ALA A 354 14.60 -5.51 5.55
N LYS A 355 15.36 -4.48 5.21
CA LYS A 355 14.90 -3.11 4.97
C LYS A 355 15.46 -2.65 3.63
N LEU A 356 14.60 -2.06 2.80
CA LEU A 356 14.96 -1.58 1.47
C LEU A 356 14.49 -0.13 1.28
N ALA A 357 15.21 0.63 0.47
CA ALA A 357 14.86 1.99 0.07
C ALA A 357 15.05 2.16 -1.44
N LEU A 358 13.96 2.53 -2.14
CA LEU A 358 13.99 2.82 -3.56
C LEU A 358 14.11 4.33 -3.78
N HIS A 359 15.21 4.75 -4.41
CA HIS A 359 15.50 6.14 -4.73
C HIS A 359 14.82 6.59 -6.02
N GLU A 360 14.70 7.92 -6.21
CA GLU A 360 14.08 8.56 -7.40
C GLU A 360 14.70 8.13 -8.73
N ASN A 361 16.02 7.86 -8.72
CA ASN A 361 16.80 7.41 -9.86
C ASN A 361 16.73 5.89 -10.09
N GLY A 362 15.86 5.20 -9.36
CA GLY A 362 15.68 3.76 -9.44
C GLY A 362 16.67 2.93 -8.64
N THR A 363 17.68 3.53 -7.99
CA THR A 363 18.62 2.77 -7.16
C THR A 363 17.91 2.15 -5.97
N LEU A 364 18.11 0.85 -5.74
CA LEU A 364 17.55 0.13 -4.59
C LEU A 364 18.65 -0.13 -3.56
N GLU A 365 18.61 0.60 -2.45
CA GLU A 365 19.43 0.29 -1.27
C GLU A 365 18.80 -0.84 -0.48
N TYR A 366 19.65 -1.74 0.02
CA TYR A 366 19.21 -2.90 0.79
C TYR A 366 20.09 -3.11 2.02
N GLN A 367 19.44 -3.59 3.08
CA GLN A 367 20.07 -4.10 4.28
C GLN A 367 19.33 -5.36 4.69
N VAL A 368 20.03 -6.49 4.74
CA VAL A 368 19.47 -7.81 5.06
C VAL A 368 20.27 -8.42 6.21
N GLN A 369 19.66 -8.52 7.38
CA GLN A 369 20.21 -9.17 8.55
C GLN A 369 19.73 -10.63 8.61
N VAL A 370 20.63 -11.56 8.89
CA VAL A 370 20.34 -12.99 9.00
C VAL A 370 20.81 -13.49 10.36
N VAL A 371 19.94 -14.17 11.10
CA VAL A 371 20.20 -14.59 12.48
C VAL A 371 19.78 -16.04 12.69
N GLY A 372 20.64 -16.80 13.37
CA GLY A 372 20.33 -18.14 13.85
C GLY A 372 20.30 -19.23 12.77
N THR A 373 20.93 -19.02 11.61
CA THR A 373 21.03 -20.07 10.58
C THR A 373 21.75 -21.29 11.10
N ALA A 374 21.28 -22.47 10.71
CA ALA A 374 21.85 -23.73 11.17
C ALA A 374 23.21 -24.06 10.51
N SER A 375 23.48 -23.48 9.34
CA SER A 375 24.76 -23.58 8.64
C SER A 375 25.20 -22.23 8.04
N GLU A 376 26.39 -22.20 7.44
CA GLU A 376 26.95 -21.01 6.81
C GLU A 376 26.08 -20.52 5.65
N VAL A 377 25.83 -19.20 5.60
CA VAL A 377 25.11 -18.56 4.50
C VAL A 377 25.98 -18.56 3.25
N VAL A 378 25.46 -19.15 2.18
CA VAL A 378 26.13 -19.26 0.88
C VAL A 378 25.47 -18.43 -0.21
N GLY A 379 24.27 -17.90 0.05
CA GLY A 379 23.53 -17.12 -0.94
C GLY A 379 22.50 -16.18 -0.31
N ILE A 380 22.44 -14.93 -0.76
CA ILE A 380 21.35 -13.99 -0.49
C ILE A 380 20.90 -13.40 -1.81
N THR A 381 19.68 -13.72 -2.24
CA THR A 381 19.18 -13.39 -3.57
C THR A 381 17.83 -12.68 -3.54
N LEU A 382 17.66 -11.72 -4.45
CA LEU A 382 16.39 -11.10 -4.77
C LEU A 382 15.77 -11.82 -5.97
N GLU A 383 14.52 -12.26 -5.84
CA GLU A 383 13.88 -13.17 -6.79
C GLU A 383 12.43 -12.83 -7.03
N THR A 384 11.89 -13.27 -8.16
CA THR A 384 10.43 -13.32 -8.36
C THR A 384 9.85 -14.63 -7.82
N LYS A 385 8.52 -14.69 -7.70
CA LYS A 385 7.83 -15.95 -7.39
C LYS A 385 8.14 -16.99 -8.49
N PRO A 386 8.66 -18.18 -8.15
CA PRO A 386 9.02 -19.16 -9.17
C PRO A 386 7.78 -19.67 -9.90
N ARG A 387 7.77 -19.59 -11.24
CA ARG A 387 6.69 -20.15 -12.08
C ARG A 387 6.61 -21.68 -12.02
N ARG A 388 7.72 -22.34 -11.68
CA ARG A 388 7.84 -23.79 -11.44
C ARG A 388 8.72 -24.00 -10.21
N LYS A 389 8.36 -24.95 -9.34
CA LYS A 389 9.07 -25.21 -8.07
C LYS A 389 10.59 -25.40 -8.21
N SER A 390 11.07 -25.88 -9.36
CA SER A 390 12.49 -26.17 -9.60
C SER A 390 13.26 -25.08 -10.36
N LYS A 391 12.62 -23.96 -10.74
CA LYS A 391 13.29 -22.88 -11.48
C LYS A 391 13.12 -21.56 -10.76
N ARG A 392 14.10 -21.24 -9.92
CA ARG A 392 14.28 -19.92 -9.31
C ARG A 392 14.61 -18.89 -10.39
N ASN A 393 14.09 -17.69 -10.24
CA ASN A 393 14.36 -16.56 -11.13
C ASN A 393 15.03 -15.46 -10.31
N ILE A 394 16.35 -15.45 -10.32
CA ILE A 394 17.19 -14.53 -9.55
C ILE A 394 17.35 -13.24 -10.37
N LEU A 395 16.97 -12.11 -9.78
CA LEU A 395 17.12 -10.78 -10.36
C LEU A 395 18.43 -10.13 -9.93
N PHE A 396 18.82 -10.34 -8.66
CA PHE A 396 20.02 -9.73 -8.09
C PHE A 396 20.62 -10.62 -7.00
N ASP A 397 21.95 -10.69 -6.95
CA ASP A 397 22.72 -11.45 -5.96
C ASP A 397 23.42 -10.50 -4.98
N MET A 398 23.01 -10.56 -3.72
CA MET A 398 23.52 -9.74 -2.61
C MET A 398 24.66 -10.45 -1.85
N THR A 399 24.94 -11.72 -2.14
CA THR A 399 25.94 -12.55 -1.45
C THR A 399 27.31 -11.89 -1.32
N PRO A 400 27.86 -11.19 -2.34
CA PRO A 400 29.17 -10.55 -2.23
C PRO A 400 29.25 -9.47 -1.13
N SER A 401 28.11 -8.91 -0.72
CA SER A 401 28.03 -7.88 0.32
C SER A 401 27.84 -8.45 1.74
N TYR A 402 27.60 -9.76 1.86
CA TYR A 402 27.31 -10.40 3.13
C TYR A 402 28.56 -10.58 3.99
N LYS A 403 28.53 -10.02 5.21
CA LYS A 403 29.58 -10.15 6.23
C LYS A 403 28.94 -10.19 7.61
N ASP A 404 29.37 -11.15 8.43
CA ASP A 404 29.01 -11.23 9.87
C ASP A 404 27.50 -11.12 10.16
N GLY A 405 26.66 -11.80 9.38
CA GLY A 405 25.20 -11.79 9.59
C GLY A 405 24.47 -10.61 8.94
N LEU A 406 25.15 -9.73 8.22
CA LEU A 406 24.55 -8.58 7.55
C LEU A 406 25.02 -8.47 6.09
N ALA A 407 24.09 -8.30 5.16
CA ALA A 407 24.36 -7.88 3.80
C ALA A 407 23.86 -6.45 3.59
N CYS A 408 24.71 -5.55 3.12
CA CYS A 408 24.36 -4.16 2.87
C CYS A 408 24.98 -3.65 1.57
N GLY A 409 24.19 -2.92 0.78
CA GLY A 409 24.65 -2.38 -0.49
C GLY A 409 23.54 -1.69 -1.27
N ALA A 410 23.82 -1.41 -2.53
CA ALA A 410 22.89 -0.77 -3.45
C ALA A 410 22.87 -1.48 -4.80
N TRP A 411 21.68 -1.72 -5.34
CA TRP A 411 21.47 -2.16 -6.71
C TRP A 411 21.19 -0.94 -7.59
N GLN A 412 22.21 -0.52 -8.34
CA GLN A 412 22.25 0.77 -9.05
C GLN A 412 21.36 0.85 -10.29
N SER A 413 20.99 -0.28 -10.88
CA SER A 413 20.28 -0.29 -12.16
C SER A 413 19.30 -1.47 -12.25
N PRO A 414 18.27 -1.52 -11.39
CA PRO A 414 17.13 -2.38 -11.65
C PRO A 414 16.44 -1.98 -12.95
N SER A 415 15.84 -2.93 -13.65
CA SER A 415 15.00 -2.58 -14.80
C SER A 415 13.72 -1.87 -14.33
N ALA A 416 13.07 -1.13 -15.23
CA ALA A 416 11.76 -0.52 -14.92
C ALA A 416 10.73 -1.56 -14.44
N ARG A 417 10.80 -2.80 -14.96
CA ARG A 417 9.94 -3.90 -14.52
C ARG A 417 10.30 -4.40 -13.13
N ASP A 418 11.57 -4.41 -12.75
CA ASP A 418 11.97 -4.80 -11.39
C ASP A 418 11.49 -3.79 -10.35
N ALA A 419 11.62 -2.49 -10.66
CA ALA A 419 11.07 -1.42 -9.82
C ALA A 419 9.54 -1.51 -9.71
N HIS A 420 8.85 -1.82 -10.82
CA HIS A 420 7.42 -2.08 -10.83
C HIS A 420 7.05 -3.25 -9.91
N MET A 421 7.64 -4.43 -10.12
CA MET A 421 7.38 -5.62 -9.30
C MET A 421 7.68 -5.39 -7.81
N LEU A 422 8.73 -4.62 -7.48
CA LEU A 422 9.03 -4.24 -6.10
C LEU A 422 7.89 -3.44 -5.47
N LEU A 423 7.42 -2.40 -6.16
CA LEU A 423 6.37 -1.49 -5.68
C LEU A 423 4.98 -2.13 -5.64
N GLN A 424 4.77 -3.21 -6.41
CA GLN A 424 3.58 -4.07 -6.37
C GLN A 424 3.70 -5.24 -5.37
N ASN A 425 4.78 -5.30 -4.57
CA ASN A 425 5.05 -6.34 -3.59
C ASN A 425 5.18 -7.76 -4.19
N GLU A 426 5.72 -7.89 -5.41
CA GLU A 426 5.84 -9.18 -6.13
C GLU A 426 7.22 -9.84 -6.00
N LEU A 427 8.18 -9.13 -5.40
CA LEU A 427 9.55 -9.61 -5.19
C LEU A 427 9.70 -10.31 -3.84
N PHE A 428 10.67 -11.22 -3.78
CA PHE A 428 10.99 -12.04 -2.63
C PHE A 428 12.49 -12.01 -2.37
N LEU A 429 12.88 -12.06 -1.10
CA LEU A 429 14.25 -12.34 -0.70
C LEU A 429 14.38 -13.81 -0.30
N ASN A 430 15.51 -14.41 -0.64
CA ASN A 430 15.84 -15.79 -0.32
C ASN A 430 17.24 -15.87 0.28
N VAL A 431 17.40 -16.63 1.36
CA VAL A 431 18.69 -16.90 2.00
C VAL A 431 18.96 -18.39 1.91
N ALA A 432 20.03 -18.76 1.20
CA ALA A 432 20.51 -20.12 1.07
C ALA A 432 21.70 -20.35 1.99
N THR A 433 21.76 -21.53 2.59
CA THR A 433 22.84 -21.96 3.48
C THR A 433 23.40 -23.30 2.99
N LYS A 434 24.56 -23.74 3.51
CA LYS A 434 25.23 -24.97 3.05
C LYS A 434 24.32 -26.20 3.04
N ASP A 435 23.50 -26.34 4.08
CA ASP A 435 22.59 -27.48 4.24
C ASP A 435 21.26 -27.28 3.48
N TRP A 436 20.94 -26.03 3.09
CA TRP A 436 19.73 -25.65 2.36
C TRP A 436 20.04 -24.77 1.15
N ALA A 437 20.66 -25.37 0.12
CA ALA A 437 21.10 -24.67 -1.08
C ALA A 437 19.96 -23.98 -1.87
N GLU A 438 18.74 -24.51 -1.80
CA GLU A 438 17.55 -23.92 -2.44
C GLU A 438 16.96 -22.74 -1.65
N GLY A 439 17.36 -22.55 -0.39
CA GLY A 439 16.86 -21.52 0.50
C GLY A 439 16.43 -22.10 1.86
N GLU A 440 17.10 -21.69 2.93
CA GLU A 440 16.67 -21.94 4.32
C GLU A 440 15.54 -20.99 4.71
N LEU A 441 15.62 -19.72 4.28
CA LEU A 441 14.69 -18.65 4.61
C LEU A 441 14.20 -17.96 3.35
N ARG A 442 12.92 -17.57 3.35
CA ARG A 442 12.33 -16.75 2.29
C ARG A 442 11.33 -15.78 2.88
N GLY A 443 11.22 -14.60 2.27
CA GLY A 443 10.27 -13.56 2.66
C GLY A 443 9.79 -12.77 1.46
N GLN A 444 8.51 -12.41 1.44
CA GLN A 444 7.97 -11.46 0.47
C GLN A 444 8.39 -10.04 0.86
N ILE A 445 8.78 -9.23 -0.12
CA ILE A 445 9.03 -7.81 0.11
C ILE A 445 7.68 -7.09 0.09
N ILE A 446 7.37 -6.37 1.16
CA ILE A 446 6.13 -5.63 1.31
C ILE A 446 6.38 -4.19 1.73
N SER A 447 5.52 -3.29 1.26
CA SER A 447 5.51 -1.88 1.70
C SER A 447 4.58 -1.72 2.91
N LEU A 448 5.16 -1.35 4.05
CA LEU A 448 4.41 -1.00 5.26
C LEU A 448 4.00 0.47 5.21
N PRO A 449 2.70 0.79 5.34
CA PRO A 449 2.24 2.17 5.40
C PRO A 449 2.92 2.96 6.51
N TYR A 450 3.18 4.25 6.28
CA TYR A 450 3.80 5.15 7.26
C TYR A 450 3.14 5.05 8.66
N SER A 451 3.85 4.63 9.71
CA SER A 451 3.24 4.51 11.05
C SER A 451 3.43 5.74 11.94
N GLY A 452 4.25 6.69 11.52
CA GLY A 452 4.74 7.79 12.39
C GLY A 452 5.91 7.40 13.28
N LEU A 453 6.36 6.13 13.22
CA LEU A 453 7.49 5.64 13.99
C LEU A 453 8.80 5.92 13.25
N LEU A 454 9.59 6.89 13.73
CA LEU A 454 10.82 7.31 13.06
C LEU A 454 11.90 6.21 13.01
N ALA A 455 11.91 5.27 13.97
CA ALA A 455 12.86 4.16 13.99
C ALA A 455 12.84 3.33 12.71
N ARG A 456 11.71 3.28 11.97
CA ARG A 456 11.67 2.61 10.67
C ARG A 456 12.63 3.20 9.64
N TYR A 457 12.94 4.49 9.72
CA TYR A 457 13.79 5.20 8.76
C TYR A 457 15.25 5.23 9.22
N THR A 458 15.50 5.37 10.53
CA THR A 458 16.85 5.52 11.08
C THR A 458 17.54 4.20 11.41
N GLU A 459 16.78 3.16 11.74
CA GLU A 459 17.33 1.94 12.34
C GLU A 459 16.98 0.69 11.53
N MET A 460 17.75 -0.37 11.76
CA MET A 460 17.42 -1.72 11.30
C MET A 460 16.47 -2.38 12.31
N PRO A 461 15.42 -3.06 11.83
CA PRO A 461 14.52 -3.80 12.72
C PRO A 461 15.25 -4.94 13.43
N VAL A 462 14.95 -5.10 14.72
CA VAL A 462 15.45 -6.18 15.56
C VAL A 462 14.88 -7.51 15.08
N ALA A 463 15.73 -8.41 14.61
CA ALA A 463 15.34 -9.75 14.19
C ALA A 463 14.88 -10.61 15.38
N LEU A 464 13.73 -11.26 15.24
CA LEU A 464 13.13 -12.17 16.22
C LEU A 464 13.26 -13.61 15.70
N ALA A 465 14.13 -14.40 16.35
CA ALA A 465 14.44 -15.77 15.93
C ALA A 465 14.03 -16.79 17.00
N GLY A 466 13.60 -17.97 16.60
CA GLY A 466 13.37 -19.10 17.50
C GLY A 466 14.67 -19.58 18.17
N GLN A 467 15.80 -19.47 17.45
CA GLN A 467 17.13 -19.83 17.97
C GLN A 467 17.63 -18.90 19.09
N LEU A 468 17.03 -17.72 19.25
CA LEU A 468 17.34 -16.79 20.33
C LEU A 468 16.46 -17.01 21.58
N VAL A 469 15.48 -17.91 21.52
CA VAL A 469 14.68 -18.31 22.68
C VAL A 469 15.51 -19.21 23.60
N SER A 470 15.22 -19.23 24.90
CA SER A 470 15.89 -20.08 25.88
C SER A 470 14.90 -21.04 26.54
N PRO A 471 14.99 -22.37 26.31
CA PRO A 471 15.87 -23.04 25.33
C PRO A 471 15.49 -22.71 23.87
N PRO A 472 16.40 -22.92 22.89
CA PRO A 472 16.13 -22.63 21.49
C PRO A 472 14.90 -23.37 20.95
N VAL A 473 14.12 -22.69 20.12
CA VAL A 473 12.89 -23.22 19.51
C VAL A 473 13.07 -23.34 18.01
N HIS A 474 12.98 -24.57 17.52
CA HIS A 474 13.03 -24.91 16.09
C HIS A 474 11.65 -24.76 15.45
N SER A 475 11.20 -23.51 15.29
CA SER A 475 9.97 -23.17 14.57
C SER A 475 10.29 -22.72 13.12
N GLY A 476 9.29 -22.75 12.25
CA GLY A 476 9.39 -22.13 10.92
C GLY A 476 9.03 -20.64 10.92
N ALA A 477 8.65 -20.11 12.09
CA ALA A 477 8.20 -18.74 12.23
C ALA A 477 9.38 -17.79 12.44
N GLY A 478 9.19 -16.55 12.02
CA GLY A 478 10.17 -15.49 12.20
C GLY A 478 9.46 -14.15 12.35
N GLY A 479 10.18 -13.16 12.85
CA GLY A 479 9.66 -11.82 12.97
C GLY A 479 10.76 -10.79 13.00
N HIS A 480 10.37 -9.53 12.96
CA HIS A 480 11.24 -8.45 13.36
C HIS A 480 10.44 -7.35 14.04
N ALA A 481 11.12 -6.42 14.69
CA ALA A 481 10.47 -5.31 15.37
C ALA A 481 11.26 -4.01 15.30
N TRP A 482 10.55 -2.90 15.21
CA TRP A 482 11.08 -1.57 15.49
C TRP A 482 10.58 -1.11 16.85
N LEU A 483 11.47 -0.54 17.64
CA LEU A 483 11.16 0.02 18.94
C LEU A 483 11.83 1.40 19.05
N SER A 484 11.14 2.36 19.66
CA SER A 484 11.74 3.65 19.99
C SER A 484 11.12 4.25 21.23
N LEU A 485 11.93 4.89 22.06
CA LEU A 485 11.47 5.69 23.19
C LEU A 485 11.27 7.14 22.74
N ASP A 486 10.13 7.73 23.10
CA ASP A 486 9.91 9.18 22.91
C ASP A 486 10.48 10.01 24.08
N GLU A 487 10.41 11.34 23.96
CA GLU A 487 10.89 12.29 24.99
C GLU A 487 10.18 12.12 26.36
N HIS A 488 9.03 11.45 26.39
CA HIS A 488 8.26 11.16 27.60
C HIS A 488 8.50 9.73 28.10
N CYS A 489 9.52 9.04 27.59
CA CYS A 489 9.83 7.64 27.90
C CYS A 489 8.69 6.66 27.57
N HIS A 490 7.78 7.00 26.65
CA HIS A 490 6.85 6.02 26.12
C HIS A 490 7.55 5.19 25.04
N LEU A 491 7.37 3.87 25.11
CA LEU A 491 7.91 2.95 24.13
C LEU A 491 6.90 2.73 23.02
N HIS A 492 7.24 3.23 21.84
CA HIS A 492 6.54 2.94 20.61
C HIS A 492 7.14 1.68 20.01
N TYR A 493 6.30 0.72 19.65
CA TYR A 493 6.77 -0.54 19.08
C TYR A 493 5.90 -0.93 17.89
N GLU A 494 6.55 -1.62 16.97
CA GLU A 494 5.92 -2.23 15.82
C GLU A 494 6.60 -3.54 15.49
N ILE A 495 5.80 -4.59 15.34
CA ILE A 495 6.24 -5.97 15.20
C ILE A 495 5.60 -6.52 13.94
N SER A 496 6.40 -7.14 13.08
CA SER A 496 5.93 -7.91 11.92
C SER A 496 6.38 -9.36 12.08
N VAL A 497 5.46 -10.30 11.86
CA VAL A 497 5.70 -11.74 12.01
C VAL A 497 5.24 -12.50 10.77
N ALA A 498 5.97 -13.55 10.45
CA ALA A 498 5.73 -14.46 9.34
C ALA A 498 5.88 -15.91 9.80
N GLY A 499 5.34 -16.85 9.03
CA GLY A 499 5.49 -18.29 9.29
C GLY A 499 4.81 -18.86 10.54
N LEU A 500 3.99 -18.07 11.24
CA LEU A 500 3.10 -18.56 12.30
C LEU A 500 2.03 -19.44 11.65
N GLY A 501 2.19 -20.77 11.76
CA GLY A 501 1.52 -21.76 10.92
C GLY A 501 0.01 -21.55 10.73
N ARG A 502 -0.48 -21.82 9.51
CA ARG A 502 -1.91 -22.03 9.28
C ARG A 502 -2.30 -23.40 9.84
N PRO A 503 -3.43 -23.55 10.57
CA PRO A 503 -3.91 -24.87 10.92
C PRO A 503 -4.10 -25.68 9.63
N SER A 504 -3.64 -26.93 9.65
CA SER A 504 -3.63 -27.84 8.50
C SER A 504 -5.01 -28.28 8.02
N ASP A 505 -6.08 -27.84 8.67
CA ASP A 505 -7.46 -28.09 8.22
C ASP A 505 -8.01 -26.83 7.58
N GLY A 506 -8.56 -26.99 6.37
CA GLY A 506 -9.19 -25.95 5.55
C GLY A 506 -10.47 -25.35 6.15
N THR A 507 -10.53 -25.15 7.46
CA THR A 507 -11.51 -24.29 8.11
C THR A 507 -11.01 -22.86 8.09
N VAL A 508 -11.83 -22.03 7.46
CA VAL A 508 -11.68 -20.58 7.29
C VAL A 508 -11.31 -19.92 8.63
N SER A 509 -10.17 -19.22 8.64
CA SER A 509 -9.72 -18.25 9.65
C SER A 509 -9.74 -18.70 11.13
N ALA A 510 -8.91 -19.66 11.52
CA ALA A 510 -8.53 -19.79 12.92
C ALA A 510 -7.42 -18.77 13.25
N HIS A 511 -7.87 -17.66 13.83
CA HIS A 511 -7.11 -16.58 14.46
C HIS A 511 -5.74 -17.00 15.03
N ILE A 512 -4.65 -16.46 14.46
CA ILE A 512 -3.31 -16.52 15.07
C ILE A 512 -3.42 -15.80 16.42
N HIS A 513 -2.87 -16.35 17.50
CA HIS A 513 -2.79 -15.66 18.78
C HIS A 513 -1.32 -15.49 19.13
N GLY A 514 -0.76 -14.32 18.80
CA GLY A 514 0.57 -13.91 19.22
C GLY A 514 0.49 -13.02 20.46
N VAL A 515 1.38 -13.22 21.43
CA VAL A 515 1.52 -12.38 22.61
C VAL A 515 2.94 -11.83 22.63
N ALA A 516 3.09 -10.51 22.57
CA ALA A 516 4.39 -9.85 22.64
C ALA A 516 4.70 -9.40 24.08
N GLU A 517 5.88 -9.76 24.58
CA GLU A 517 6.37 -9.45 25.92
C GLU A 517 7.77 -8.82 25.84
N LEU A 518 7.99 -7.79 26.65
CA LEU A 518 9.30 -7.19 26.90
C LEU A 518 9.83 -7.70 28.25
N GLY A 519 11.09 -8.11 28.32
CA GLY A 519 11.68 -8.60 29.56
C GLY A 519 13.19 -8.46 29.64
N GLU A 520 13.75 -8.79 30.81
CA GLU A 520 15.18 -8.75 31.11
C GLU A 520 15.88 -10.09 30.79
N MET A 521 17.06 -10.02 30.17
CA MET A 521 17.97 -11.16 30.05
C MET A 521 18.69 -11.41 31.39
N GLY A 522 18.34 -12.47 32.14
CA GLY A 522 19.02 -12.76 33.42
C GLY A 522 18.49 -14.00 34.16
N ALA A 523 19.02 -14.25 35.37
CA ALA A 523 18.71 -15.42 36.20
C ALA A 523 17.26 -15.48 36.74
N ARG A 524 16.51 -14.36 36.66
CA ARG A 524 15.10 -14.27 37.07
C ARG A 524 14.22 -13.67 35.96
N PRO A 525 14.10 -14.34 34.80
CA PRO A 525 13.43 -13.81 33.60
C PRO A 525 11.91 -13.59 33.76
N HIS A 526 11.33 -13.90 34.92
CA HIS A 526 9.91 -13.76 35.23
C HIS A 526 9.59 -12.54 36.12
N GLN A 527 10.59 -11.84 36.66
CA GLN A 527 10.37 -10.78 37.65
C GLN A 527 10.04 -9.42 37.01
N HIS A 528 10.60 -9.13 35.83
CA HIS A 528 10.41 -7.86 35.10
C HIS A 528 9.91 -8.12 33.67
N LYS A 529 8.69 -8.69 33.54
CA LYS A 529 8.03 -8.88 32.23
C LYS A 529 6.90 -7.89 32.05
N ARG A 530 6.93 -7.16 30.94
CA ARG A 530 5.84 -6.28 30.51
C ARG A 530 5.14 -6.87 29.29
N LEU A 531 3.86 -7.19 29.45
CA LEU A 531 3.00 -7.55 28.34
C LEU A 531 2.77 -6.30 27.46
N LEU A 532 3.09 -6.39 26.17
CA LEU A 532 2.84 -5.31 25.22
C LEU A 532 1.40 -5.40 24.70
N LYS A 533 1.10 -6.48 23.96
CA LYS A 533 -0.22 -6.69 23.33
C LYS A 533 -0.37 -8.11 22.81
N GLY A 534 -1.58 -8.65 22.95
CA GLY A 534 -2.04 -9.81 22.19
C GLY A 534 -2.56 -9.39 20.81
N PHE A 535 -2.17 -10.10 19.76
CA PHE A 535 -2.52 -9.74 18.39
C PHE A 535 -2.90 -10.97 17.55
N TYR A 536 -3.71 -10.68 16.53
CA TYR A 536 -4.32 -11.68 15.66
C TYR A 536 -3.90 -11.61 14.19
N SER A 537 -3.12 -10.59 13.87
CA SER A 537 -2.60 -10.28 12.55
C SER A 537 -1.13 -10.68 12.42
N THR A 538 -0.56 -10.50 11.23
CA THR A 538 0.88 -10.62 10.98
C THR A 538 1.66 -9.38 11.43
N GLU A 539 0.97 -8.39 11.99
CA GLU A 539 1.52 -7.12 12.44
C GLU A 539 0.91 -6.74 13.79
N ALA A 540 1.70 -6.13 14.66
CA ALA A 540 1.26 -5.55 15.92
C ALA A 540 1.99 -4.23 16.19
N GLN A 541 1.22 -3.19 16.49
CA GLN A 541 1.76 -1.87 16.85
C GLN A 541 1.08 -1.34 18.10
N GLY A 542 1.79 -0.51 18.86
CA GLY A 542 1.28 0.11 20.07
C GLY A 542 2.26 1.07 20.72
N VAL A 543 1.78 1.70 21.79
CA VAL A 543 2.56 2.57 22.66
C VAL A 543 2.40 2.07 24.08
N VAL A 544 3.49 1.75 24.75
CA VAL A 544 3.50 1.40 26.17
C VAL A 544 3.92 2.61 26.97
N LYS A 545 3.04 2.99 27.90
CA LYS A 545 3.30 4.02 28.89
C LYS A 545 3.71 3.38 30.22
N ASP A 546 4.32 4.20 31.07
CA ASP A 546 4.70 3.85 32.44
C ASP A 546 5.56 2.58 32.49
N LEU A 547 6.69 2.62 31.79
CA LEU A 547 7.71 1.56 31.88
C LEU A 547 8.46 1.67 33.21
N ASP A 548 8.69 0.53 33.84
CA ASP A 548 9.46 0.45 35.08
C ASP A 548 10.89 0.95 34.86
N ALA A 549 11.46 1.65 35.86
CA ALA A 549 12.79 2.23 35.77
C ALA A 549 13.88 1.18 35.47
N ASP A 550 13.75 -0.01 36.07
CA ASP A 550 14.66 -1.13 35.82
C ASP A 550 14.60 -1.59 34.36
N LEU A 551 13.40 -1.66 33.77
CA LEU A 551 13.22 -2.07 32.38
C LEU A 551 13.75 -1.01 31.39
N LEU A 552 13.60 0.28 31.70
CA LEU A 552 14.23 1.37 30.96
C LEU A 552 15.76 1.28 31.02
N GLN A 553 16.32 0.93 32.17
CA GLN A 553 17.76 0.70 32.32
C GLN A 553 18.22 -0.50 31.47
N HIS A 554 17.47 -1.60 31.44
CA HIS A 554 17.78 -2.74 30.59
C HIS A 554 17.72 -2.41 29.10
N LEU A 555 16.74 -1.61 28.67
CA LEU A 555 16.66 -1.10 27.29
C LEU A 555 17.88 -0.23 26.96
N ALA A 556 18.25 0.71 27.84
CA ALA A 556 19.41 1.57 27.63
C ALA A 556 20.74 0.79 27.57
N GLN A 557 20.85 -0.33 28.28
CA GLN A 557 22.02 -1.21 28.27
C GLN A 557 21.98 -2.26 27.15
N GLY A 558 20.88 -2.33 26.40
CA GLY A 558 20.63 -3.39 25.43
C GLY A 558 20.64 -4.78 26.07
N THR A 559 20.15 -4.93 27.30
CA THR A 559 20.03 -6.22 28.00
C THR A 559 18.57 -6.69 28.11
N ALA A 560 17.65 -5.95 27.48
CA ALA A 560 16.28 -6.35 27.34
C ALA A 560 16.09 -7.29 26.13
N PHE A 561 14.98 -8.01 26.12
CA PHE A 561 14.54 -8.80 24.99
C PHE A 561 13.06 -8.53 24.69
N LEU A 562 12.72 -8.61 23.41
CA LEU A 562 11.37 -8.74 22.92
C LEU A 562 11.11 -10.21 22.56
N GLN A 563 10.04 -10.78 23.09
CA GLN A 563 9.62 -12.14 22.79
C GLN A 563 8.19 -12.17 22.29
N VAL A 564 7.95 -12.97 21.25
CA VAL A 564 6.60 -13.32 20.80
C VAL A 564 6.34 -14.77 21.17
N SER A 565 5.27 -14.99 21.93
CA SER A 565 4.78 -16.31 22.34
C SER A 565 3.47 -16.63 21.62
N THR A 566 3.23 -17.91 21.35
CA THR A 566 1.97 -18.38 20.75
C THR A 566 1.38 -19.52 21.54
N LYS A 567 0.16 -19.96 21.18
CA LYS A 567 -0.47 -21.12 21.80
C LYS A 567 0.36 -22.41 21.62
N ALA A 568 1.05 -22.56 20.49
CA ALA A 568 1.93 -23.71 20.25
C ALA A 568 3.24 -23.62 21.04
N HIS A 569 3.75 -22.40 21.25
CA HIS A 569 4.99 -22.13 21.96
C HIS A 569 4.78 -21.08 23.06
N PRO A 570 4.15 -21.46 24.20
CA PRO A 570 3.77 -20.52 25.26
C PRO A 570 4.98 -19.91 25.99
N ASN A 571 6.12 -20.61 25.97
CA ASN A 571 7.37 -20.13 26.57
C ASN A 571 8.18 -19.22 25.62
N GLY A 572 7.66 -18.93 24.43
CA GLY A 572 8.31 -18.13 23.39
C GLY A 572 8.44 -18.92 22.10
N GLU A 573 7.99 -18.34 20.98
CA GLU A 573 8.22 -18.88 19.64
C GLU A 573 9.44 -18.23 18.98
N MET A 574 9.66 -16.95 19.25
CA MET A 574 10.77 -16.15 18.74
C MET A 574 11.15 -15.05 19.72
N ARG A 575 12.45 -14.71 19.78
CA ARG A 575 13.00 -13.66 20.65
C ARG A 575 14.03 -12.82 19.89
N GLY A 576 14.16 -11.55 20.25
CA GLY A 576 15.25 -10.68 19.81
C GLY A 576 15.71 -9.77 20.95
N ARG A 577 16.98 -9.39 20.91
CA ARG A 577 17.61 -8.50 21.89
C ARG A 577 17.34 -7.05 21.50
N VAL A 578 16.87 -6.24 22.44
CA VAL A 578 16.42 -4.84 22.21
C VAL A 578 17.14 -3.85 23.11
#